data_AF-A0A160FQH5-F1
#
_entry.id   AF-A0A160FQH5-F1
#
_cell.length_a   1.000
_cell.length_b   1.000
_cell.length_c   1.000
_cell.angle_alpha   90.00
_cell.angle_beta   90.00
_cell.angle_gamma   90.00
#
_symmetry.space_group_name_H-M   'P 1'
#
loop_
_entity.id
_entity.type
_entity.pdbx_description
1 polymer ?
#
loop_
_entity_poly.entity_id
_entity_poly.type
_entity_poly.pdbx_seq_one_letter_code
_entity_poly.pdbx_strand_id
1 'polypeptide(L)'
;MPIAYVEGLHNATVADLRSIEIFGLGSALVFPALDVVVSVHGLIDGVFGSKAWMRDIGRSGGSVKSEAKSAAARENGKKGGRPRKAA
;
A
#
# COMPACT_ATOMS: atom_id res chain seq x y z
N MET A 1 10.29 -2.45 -1.94
CA MET A 1 8.91 -1.92 -1.86
C MET A 1 8.14 -2.37 -3.09
N PRO A 2 6.94 -2.97 -2.98
CA PRO A 2 6.12 -3.29 -4.15
C PRO A 2 5.50 -2.01 -4.75
N ILE A 3 5.76 -1.75 -6.04
CA ILE A 3 5.21 -0.57 -6.77
C ILE A 3 3.67 -0.61 -6.81
N ALA A 4 3.08 -1.81 -6.80
CA ALA A 4 1.64 -2.02 -6.80
C ALA A 4 0.89 -1.35 -5.63
N TYR A 5 1.60 -1.00 -4.54
CA TYR A 5 1.00 -0.33 -3.38
C TYR A 5 1.09 1.20 -3.42
N VAL A 6 1.86 1.75 -4.35
CA VAL A 6 2.00 3.20 -4.49
C VAL A 6 0.80 3.73 -5.27
N GLU A 7 0.11 4.71 -4.68
CA GLU A 7 -1.01 5.40 -5.32
C GLU A 7 -0.54 6.01 -6.65
N GLY A 8 -1.34 5.81 -7.71
CA GLY A 8 -0.97 6.22 -9.07
C GLY A 8 -0.04 5.25 -9.82
N LEU A 9 0.66 4.33 -9.16
CA LEU A 9 1.54 3.35 -9.82
C LEU A 9 0.99 1.91 -9.81
N HIS A 10 -0.15 1.68 -9.18
CA HIS A 10 -0.69 0.33 -8.96
C HIS A 10 -0.96 -0.48 -10.24
N ASN A 11 -1.28 0.20 -11.35
CA ASN A 11 -1.51 -0.40 -12.67
C ASN A 11 -0.38 -0.07 -13.67
N ALA A 12 0.75 0.47 -13.20
CA ALA A 12 1.85 0.85 -14.06
C ALA A 12 2.44 -0.37 -14.78
N THR A 13 2.61 -0.25 -16.09
CA THR A 13 3.35 -1.24 -16.87
C THR A 13 4.85 -1.04 -16.71
N VAL A 14 5.64 -2.05 -17.12
CA VAL A 14 7.10 -1.90 -17.15
C VAL A 14 7.53 -0.73 -18.03
N ALA A 15 6.80 -0.43 -19.11
CA ALA A 15 7.11 0.69 -19.99
C ALA A 15 6.92 2.04 -19.30
N ASP A 16 5.84 2.19 -18.52
CA ASP A 16 5.54 3.43 -17.79
C ASP A 16 6.60 3.75 -16.72
N LEU A 17 7.21 2.70 -16.16
CA LEU A 17 8.21 2.80 -15.10
C LEU A 17 9.64 2.99 -15.62
N ARG A 18 9.87 2.97 -16.93
CA ARG A 18 11.21 3.15 -17.52
C ARG A 18 11.70 4.60 -17.44
N SER A 19 10.78 5.56 -17.44
CA SER A 19 11.11 6.97 -17.33
C SER A 19 10.82 7.46 -15.93
N ILE A 20 11.87 7.70 -15.15
CA ILE A 20 11.79 8.24 -13.80
C ILE A 20 12.72 9.43 -13.71
N GLU A 21 12.20 10.55 -13.22
CA GLU A 21 12.99 11.76 -12.96
C GLU A 21 13.08 12.01 -11.45
N ILE A 22 14.20 12.60 -11.03
CA ILE A 22 14.41 12.97 -9.64
C ILE A 22 14.17 14.47 -9.49
N PHE A 23 13.29 14.85 -8.57
CA PHE A 23 12.94 16.25 -8.31
C PHE A 23 13.24 16.66 -6.86
N GLY A 24 13.35 17.97 -6.64
CA GLY A 24 13.44 18.57 -5.30
C GLY A 24 14.64 18.07 -4.50
N LEU A 25 15.83 18.06 -5.12
CA LEU A 25 17.08 17.59 -4.50
C LEU A 25 17.00 16.13 -3.98
N GLY A 26 16.24 15.27 -4.66
CA GLY A 26 16.09 13.86 -4.25
C GLY A 26 14.92 13.58 -3.32
N SER A 27 14.07 14.57 -3.05
CA SER A 27 12.89 14.39 -2.20
C SER A 27 11.69 13.76 -2.91
N ALA A 28 11.70 13.74 -4.26
CA ALA A 28 10.61 13.20 -5.06
C ALA A 28 11.10 12.40 -6.27
N LEU A 29 10.35 11.35 -6.61
CA LEU A 29 10.42 10.60 -7.86
C LEU A 29 9.22 11.01 -8.72
N VAL A 30 9.48 11.43 -9.95
CA VAL A 30 8.46 11.82 -10.92
C VAL A 30 8.38 10.73 -11.98
N PHE A 31 7.15 10.33 -12.30
CA PHE A 31 6.83 9.36 -13.36
C PHE A 31 6.03 10.09 -14.45
N PRO A 32 6.71 10.72 -15.44
CA PRO A 32 6.05 11.60 -16.40
C PRO A 32 4.97 10.89 -17.22
N ALA A 33 5.19 9.61 -17.56
CA ALA A 33 4.23 8.81 -18.32
C ALA A 33 2.89 8.61 -17.59
N LEU A 34 2.87 8.72 -16.27
CA LEU A 34 1.70 8.49 -15.42
C LEU A 34 1.16 9.77 -14.78
N ASP A 35 1.85 10.91 -14.97
CA ASP A 35 1.59 12.15 -14.25
C ASP A 35 1.54 11.96 -12.72
N VAL A 36 2.52 11.19 -12.21
CA VAL A 36 2.59 10.83 -10.78
C VAL A 36 3.88 11.37 -10.17
N VAL A 37 3.76 11.95 -8.99
CA VAL A 37 4.88 12.36 -8.14
C VAL A 37 4.83 11.58 -6.82
N VAL A 38 5.93 10.91 -6.49
CA VAL A 38 6.06 10.09 -5.28
C VAL A 38 7.11 10.70 -4.36
N SER A 39 6.76 10.89 -3.09
CA SER A 39 7.71 11.37 -2.08
C SER A 39 8.68 10.28 -1.64
N VAL A 40 9.98 10.56 -1.70
CA VAL A 40 11.02 9.64 -1.21
C VAL A 40 10.92 9.47 0.31
N HIS A 41 10.71 10.56 1.05
CA HIS A 41 10.49 10.49 2.51
C HIS A 41 9.26 9.64 2.85
N GLY A 42 8.15 9.84 2.12
CA GLY A 42 6.95 9.00 2.29
C GLY A 42 7.24 7.52 2.09
N LEU A 43 8.02 7.15 1.07
CA LEU A 43 8.42 5.75 0.85
C LEU A 43 9.26 5.19 1.99
N ILE A 44 10.18 5.98 2.55
CA ILE A 44 11.01 5.57 3.71
C ILE A 44 10.13 5.37 4.95
N ASP A 45 9.15 6.25 5.16
CA ASP A 45 8.20 6.18 6.29
C ASP A 45 7.09 5.13 6.09
N GLY A 46 7.06 4.43 4.95
CA GLY A 46 6.03 3.42 4.63
C GLY A 46 4.67 4.00 4.24
N VAL A 47 4.63 5.27 3.83
CA VAL A 47 3.45 5.98 3.33
C VAL A 47 3.43 5.92 1.81
N PHE A 48 2.53 5.11 1.25
CA PHE A 48 2.46 4.85 -0.20
C PHE A 48 1.35 5.63 -0.92
N GLY A 49 0.65 6.52 -0.23
CA GLY A 49 -0.41 7.33 -0.80
C GLY A 49 -1.25 8.02 0.26
N SER A 50 -2.38 8.55 -0.17
CA SER A 50 -3.39 9.17 0.65
C SER A 50 -3.91 8.21 1.73
N LYS A 51 -4.44 8.78 2.82
CA LYS A 51 -5.07 7.97 3.88
C LYS A 51 -6.22 7.12 3.34
N ALA A 52 -6.94 7.60 2.33
CA ALA A 52 -8.03 6.87 1.69
C ALA A 52 -7.49 5.65 0.92
N TRP A 53 -6.46 5.88 0.09
CA TRP A 53 -5.76 4.82 -0.63
C TRP A 53 -5.22 3.74 0.32
N MET A 54 -4.43 4.13 1.32
CA MET A 54 -3.84 3.23 2.32
C MET A 54 -4.90 2.37 3.03
N ARG A 55 -6.09 2.93 3.30
CA ARG A 55 -7.22 2.17 3.87
C ARG A 55 -7.78 1.15 2.90
N ASP A 56 -7.85 1.47 1.61
CA ASP A 56 -8.40 0.58 0.59
C ASP A 56 -7.47 -0.60 0.28
N ILE A 57 -6.17 -0.36 0.07
CA ILE A 57 -5.20 -1.45 -0.08
C ILE A 57 -5.14 -2.33 1.17
N GLY A 58 -5.21 -1.74 2.36
CA GLY A 58 -5.30 -2.50 3.62
C GLY A 58 -6.57 -3.36 3.71
N ARG A 59 -7.71 -2.85 3.25
CA ARG A 59 -8.97 -3.60 3.16
C ARG A 59 -8.86 -4.76 2.17
N SER A 60 -8.31 -4.52 0.98
CA SER A 60 -8.12 -5.53 -0.07
C SER A 60 -7.15 -6.64 0.35
N GLY A 61 -6.02 -6.32 0.98
CA GLY A 61 -5.14 -7.34 1.57
C GLY A 61 -5.79 -8.10 2.74
N GLY A 62 -6.61 -7.39 3.53
CA GLY A 62 -7.40 -7.97 4.62
C GLY A 62 -8.50 -8.93 4.14
N SER A 63 -9.09 -8.68 2.97
CA SER A 63 -10.24 -9.42 2.45
C SER A 63 -9.89 -10.76 1.81
N VAL A 64 -8.61 -11.02 1.50
CA VAL A 64 -8.16 -12.32 0.98
C VAL A 64 -8.61 -13.44 1.92
N LYS A 65 -9.47 -14.34 1.45
CA LYS A 65 -9.98 -15.50 2.19
C LYS A 65 -9.21 -16.73 1.71
N SER A 66 -8.31 -17.25 2.53
CA SER A 66 -7.69 -18.56 2.31
C SER A 66 -7.96 -19.47 3.50
N GLU A 67 -7.99 -20.79 3.29
CA GLU A 67 -8.18 -21.76 4.39
C GLU A 67 -7.14 -21.56 5.49
N ALA A 68 -5.88 -21.36 5.11
CA ALA A 68 -4.78 -21.08 6.04
C ALA A 68 -5.05 -19.80 6.86
N LYS A 69 -5.51 -18.71 6.23
CA LYS A 69 -5.85 -17.47 6.94
C LYS A 69 -7.05 -17.65 7.86
N SER A 70 -8.06 -18.42 7.43
CA SER A 70 -9.22 -18.75 8.27
C SER A 70 -8.83 -19.60 9.48
N ALA A 71 -7.98 -20.61 9.31
CA ALA A 71 -7.46 -21.43 10.41
C ALA A 71 -6.64 -20.57 11.39
N ALA A 72 -5.72 -19.74 10.89
CA ALA A 72 -4.94 -18.82 11.70
C ALA A 72 -5.82 -17.79 12.44
N ALA A 73 -6.86 -17.26 11.79
CA ALA A 73 -7.80 -16.32 12.42
C ALA A 73 -8.58 -16.98 13.56
N ARG A 74 -9.02 -18.23 13.41
CA ARG A 74 -9.68 -18.99 14.49
C ARG A 74 -8.74 -19.21 15.67
N GLU A 75 -7.50 -19.62 15.40
CA GLU A 75 -6.50 -19.86 16.45
C GLU A 75 -6.14 -18.56 17.19
N ASN A 76 -5.97 -17.45 16.46
CA ASN A 76 -5.74 -16.14 17.05
C ASN A 76 -6.95 -15.64 17.83
N GLY A 77 -8.18 -15.95 17.39
CA GLY A 77 -9.40 -15.62 18.10
C GLY A 77 -9.47 -16.26 19.50
N LYS A 78 -8.96 -17.49 19.66
CA LYS A 78 -8.88 -18.16 20.96
C LYS A 78 -7.99 -17.42 21.97
N LYS A 79 -7.01 -16.63 21.50
CA LYS A 79 -6.08 -15.85 22.33
C LYS A 79 -6.64 -14.50 22.80
N GLY A 80 -7.95 -14.26 22.61
CA GLY A 80 -8.60 -13.01 23.00
C GLY A 80 -8.62 -12.01 21.85
N GLY A 81 -9.34 -12.38 20.77
CA GLY A 81 -9.52 -11.53 19.59
C GLY A 81 -10.05 -10.11 19.89
N ARG A 82 -10.26 -9.31 18.85
CA ARG A 82 -10.62 -7.89 19.00
C ARG A 82 -11.81 -7.71 19.97
N PRO A 83 -11.65 -7.00 21.10
CA PRO A 83 -12.73 -6.77 22.04
C PRO A 83 -13.90 -6.06 21.34
N ARG A 84 -15.14 -6.43 21.70
CA ARG A 84 -16.32 -5.71 21.22
C ARG A 84 -16.25 -4.26 21.71
N LYS A 85 -16.54 -3.30 20.82
CA LYS A 85 -16.79 -1.91 21.25
C LYS A 85 -17.94 -1.93 22.25
N ALA A 86 -17.73 -1.35 23.43
CA ALA A 86 -18.82 -1.08 24.36
C ALA A 86 -19.86 -0.18 23.67
N ALA A 87 -21.14 -0.45 23.94
CA ALA A 87 -22.27 0.28 23.39
C ALA A 87 -22.27 1.74 23.88
#